data_AF-A0A099ZK05-F1
#
_entry.id   AF-A0A099ZK05-F1
#
_cell.length_a   1.000
_cell.length_b   1.000
_cell.length_c   1.000
_cell.angle_alpha   90.00
_cell.angle_beta   90.00
_cell.angle_gamma   90.00
#
_symmetry.space_group_name_H-M   'P 1'
#
loop_
_entity.id
_entity.type
_entity.pdbx_description
1 polymer ?
#
loop_
_entity_poly.entity_id
_entity_poly.type
_entity_poly.pdbx_seq_one_letter_code
_entity_poly.pdbx_strand_id
1 'polypeptide(L)'
;MIRNPDFSCFVCCALCSKILSTPPSPATFDRIREYKPFKTRYYTHQDILEIGAGIHFLHNRKEAEIQEIMEKMKAELWTQAEMHTEDMVEKALKEAAANHNAFVQDLKQKHGQELREAVRKAKAEMQEAMADEQKREVEAAEQRMLHRLQRALLECAHDKMQAVAEARRQEREAAWSETAQQQRKHSDKLKEAGILAEEVYLKNIEQLKTEKNKEMNIALDIIQRKNQCETEKQLREAESLHHHELEKVMMTLDAAEDQVKTLIQKLDRMTAWKDSLETEIQATRQAFQKYIDATFPNLSPGQADFILPLRTTLQEKDTPKEAEENDKE
;
A
#
# COMPACT_ATOMS: atom_id res chain seq x y z
N MET A 1 114.75 -23.61 101.41
CA MET A 1 115.63 -23.67 102.60
C MET A 1 114.77 -23.35 103.81
N ILE A 2 114.21 -24.37 104.46
CA ILE A 2 113.40 -24.24 105.67
C ILE A 2 114.39 -24.03 106.82
N ARG A 3 114.30 -22.88 107.51
CA ARG A 3 115.13 -22.56 108.68
C ARG A 3 114.32 -22.79 109.94
N ASN A 4 114.83 -23.70 110.78
CA ASN A 4 114.36 -24.04 112.13
C ASN A 4 115.24 -23.27 113.16
N PRO A 5 114.72 -22.74 114.29
CA PRO A 5 115.43 -21.73 115.08
C PRO A 5 116.53 -22.19 116.06
N ASP A 6 116.73 -23.48 116.36
CA ASP A 6 117.56 -23.89 117.52
C ASP A 6 118.80 -24.73 117.20
N PHE A 7 119.71 -24.25 116.34
CA PHE A 7 121.08 -24.81 116.33
C PHE A 7 122.17 -23.75 116.15
N SER A 8 122.77 -23.39 117.28
CA SER A 8 124.16 -22.97 117.38
C SER A 8 125.09 -24.16 117.16
N CYS A 9 125.81 -24.13 116.02
CA CYS A 9 127.01 -24.90 115.66
C CYS A 9 126.85 -26.28 114.98
N PHE A 10 127.41 -26.35 113.77
CA PHE A 10 127.76 -27.54 112.97
C PHE A 10 129.04 -28.21 113.55
N VAL A 11 129.47 -29.45 113.27
CA VAL A 11 129.64 -30.19 112.01
C VAL A 11 129.90 -31.70 112.29
N CYS A 12 129.33 -32.57 111.42
CA CYS A 12 129.81 -33.83 110.79
C CYS A 12 131.14 -34.53 111.22
N CYS A 13 131.16 -35.87 111.31
CA CYS A 13 131.74 -36.79 110.29
C CYS A 13 132.14 -38.17 110.87
N ALA A 14 131.77 -39.25 110.17
CA ALA A 14 132.28 -40.60 110.37
C ALA A 14 133.72 -40.69 109.82
N LEU A 15 134.71 -40.89 110.70
CA LEU A 15 136.00 -41.61 110.51
C LEU A 15 137.25 -41.02 111.17
N CYS A 16 137.22 -39.88 111.89
CA CYS A 16 138.44 -39.39 112.58
C CYS A 16 138.15 -38.68 113.92
N SER A 17 138.49 -39.33 115.03
CA SER A 17 138.37 -38.83 116.40
C SER A 17 139.52 -37.87 116.78
N LYS A 18 139.39 -36.58 116.46
CA LYS A 18 140.17 -35.46 117.06
C LYS A 18 139.31 -34.20 117.13
N ILE A 19 139.22 -33.61 118.32
CA ILE A 19 138.53 -32.35 118.63
C ILE A 19 139.28 -31.19 117.95
N LEU A 20 138.59 -30.39 117.13
CA LEU A 20 139.08 -29.11 116.62
C LEU A 20 138.16 -27.98 117.09
N SER A 21 138.79 -26.98 117.68
CA SER A 21 138.22 -25.91 118.50
C SER A 21 137.21 -25.02 117.77
N THR A 22 136.27 -24.48 118.54
CA THR A 22 135.32 -23.43 118.16
C THR A 22 136.00 -22.25 117.44
N PRO A 23 135.32 -21.60 116.47
CA PRO A 23 135.88 -20.44 115.80
C PRO A 23 136.19 -19.32 116.83
N PRO A 24 137.37 -18.68 116.73
CA PRO A 24 137.82 -17.69 117.69
C PRO A 24 136.87 -16.49 117.79
N SER A 25 136.71 -15.95 119.00
CA SER A 25 135.92 -14.75 119.28
C SER A 25 136.46 -13.53 118.53
N PRO A 26 135.64 -12.48 118.27
CA PRO A 26 136.08 -11.26 117.58
C PRO A 26 137.38 -10.67 118.17
N ALA A 27 137.51 -10.69 119.51
CA ALA A 27 138.70 -10.24 120.23
C ALA A 27 139.98 -11.05 119.92
N THR A 28 139.84 -12.31 119.50
CA THR A 28 140.97 -13.15 119.09
C THR A 28 141.33 -12.91 117.62
N PHE A 29 140.36 -12.56 116.76
CA PHE A 29 140.61 -12.11 115.39
C PHE A 29 141.40 -10.79 115.37
N ASP A 30 141.11 -9.88 116.30
CA ASP A 30 141.82 -8.59 116.39
C ASP A 30 143.31 -8.77 116.75
N ARG A 31 143.67 -9.77 117.57
CA ARG A 31 145.10 -10.12 117.82
C ARG A 31 145.80 -10.76 116.61
N ILE A 32 145.10 -11.55 115.79
CA ILE A 32 145.68 -12.13 114.56
C ILE A 32 145.88 -11.04 113.49
N ARG A 33 145.04 -10.00 113.48
CA ARG A 33 145.19 -8.82 112.61
C ARG A 33 146.44 -7.97 112.91
N GLU A 34 147.05 -8.10 114.10
CA GLU A 34 148.32 -7.46 114.45
C GLU A 34 149.56 -8.22 113.93
N TYR A 35 149.39 -9.47 113.46
CA TYR A 35 150.47 -10.25 112.86
C TYR A 35 150.77 -9.76 111.43
N LYS A 36 151.97 -9.20 111.23
CA LYS A 36 152.40 -8.47 110.00
C LYS A 36 151.93 -9.08 108.66
N PRO A 37 152.00 -10.40 108.40
CA PRO A 37 151.55 -10.98 107.12
C PRO A 37 150.04 -10.94 106.89
N PHE A 38 149.21 -10.95 107.95
CA PHE A 38 147.75 -10.96 107.83
C PHE A 38 147.16 -9.56 107.65
N LYS A 39 147.80 -8.53 108.23
CA LYS A 39 147.39 -7.13 108.06
C LYS A 39 147.41 -6.74 106.58
N THR A 40 148.48 -7.06 105.86
CA THR A 40 148.60 -6.74 104.44
C THR A 40 147.56 -7.46 103.58
N ARG A 41 147.29 -8.76 103.84
CA ARG A 41 146.28 -9.53 103.10
C ARG A 41 144.86 -9.05 103.31
N TYR A 42 144.50 -8.68 104.54
CA TYR A 42 143.15 -8.22 104.85
C TYR A 42 142.83 -6.89 104.15
N TYR A 43 143.73 -5.92 104.23
CA TYR A 43 143.52 -4.63 103.54
C TYR A 43 143.54 -4.79 102.02
N THR A 44 144.39 -5.64 101.44
CA THR A 44 144.33 -5.91 99.99
C THR A 44 143.03 -6.57 99.53
N HIS A 45 142.45 -7.47 100.33
CA HIS A 45 141.15 -8.07 99.98
C HIS A 45 140.00 -7.09 100.13
N GLN A 46 140.07 -6.20 101.13
CA GLN A 46 139.08 -5.15 101.32
C GLN A 46 139.12 -4.13 100.16
N ASP A 47 140.32 -3.73 99.72
CA ASP A 47 140.48 -2.85 98.56
C ASP A 47 139.93 -3.51 97.27
N ILE A 48 140.17 -4.81 97.06
CA ILE A 48 139.62 -5.55 95.91
C ILE A 48 138.09 -5.60 95.98
N LEU A 49 137.50 -5.79 97.16
CA LEU A 49 136.05 -5.83 97.33
C LEU A 49 135.41 -4.44 97.15
N GLU A 50 136.06 -3.37 97.62
CA GLU A 50 135.59 -1.99 97.40
C GLU A 50 135.68 -1.59 95.92
N ILE A 51 136.77 -1.94 95.23
CA ILE A 51 136.89 -1.76 93.77
C ILE A 51 135.82 -2.58 93.03
N GLY A 52 135.60 -3.84 93.44
CA GLY A 52 134.57 -4.71 92.87
C GLY A 52 133.15 -4.16 93.06
N ALA A 53 132.85 -3.60 94.24
CA ALA A 53 131.57 -2.95 94.53
C ALA A 53 131.37 -1.69 93.68
N GLY A 54 132.43 -0.88 93.49
CA GLY A 54 132.40 0.28 92.60
C GLY A 54 132.14 -0.09 91.13
N ILE A 55 132.80 -1.15 90.63
CA ILE A 55 132.58 -1.67 89.27
C ILE A 55 131.17 -2.22 89.12
N HIS A 56 130.67 -2.98 90.10
CA HIS A 56 129.32 -3.54 90.08
C HIS A 56 128.24 -2.44 90.11
N PHE A 57 128.46 -1.37 90.88
CA PHE A 57 127.55 -0.22 90.90
C PHE A 57 127.50 0.50 89.54
N LEU A 58 128.67 0.72 88.91
CA LEU A 58 128.76 1.30 87.56
C LEU A 58 128.11 0.41 86.49
N HIS A 59 128.30 -0.91 86.58
CA HIS A 59 127.70 -1.86 85.64
C HIS A 59 126.17 -1.84 85.73
N ASN A 60 125.62 -1.91 86.95
CA ASN A 60 124.17 -1.84 87.16
C ASN A 60 123.59 -0.51 86.67
N ARG A 61 124.30 0.60 86.87
CA ARG A 61 123.86 1.91 86.38
C ARG A 61 123.80 1.94 84.84
N LYS A 62 124.83 1.41 84.19
CA LYS A 62 124.84 1.29 82.71
C LYS A 62 123.79 0.32 82.18
N GLU A 63 123.53 -0.79 82.86
CA GLU A 63 122.45 -1.72 82.47
C GLU A 63 121.06 -1.09 82.61
N ALA A 64 120.84 -0.32 83.68
CA ALA A 64 119.60 0.45 83.86
C ALA A 64 119.44 1.51 82.76
N GLU A 65 120.51 2.26 82.43
CA GLU A 65 120.52 3.22 81.31
C GLU A 65 120.21 2.52 79.97
N ILE A 66 120.79 1.34 79.71
CA ILE A 66 120.53 0.55 78.49
C ILE A 66 119.09 0.02 78.45
N GLN A 67 118.56 -0.46 79.58
CA GLN A 67 117.17 -0.91 79.68
C GLN A 67 116.19 0.25 79.47
N GLU A 68 116.47 1.42 80.02
CA GLU A 68 115.64 2.61 79.82
C GLU A 68 115.64 3.06 78.35
N ILE A 69 116.79 3.02 77.68
CA ILE A 69 116.89 3.30 76.23
C ILE A 69 116.13 2.24 75.42
N MET A 70 116.25 0.96 75.75
CA MET A 70 115.51 -0.11 75.07
C MET A 70 114.00 0.04 75.24
N GLU A 71 113.51 0.36 76.42
CA GLU A 71 112.06 0.56 76.65
C GLU A 71 111.54 1.80 75.92
N LYS A 72 112.31 2.90 75.89
CA LYS A 72 111.97 4.07 75.05
C LYS A 72 111.90 3.69 73.56
N MET A 73 112.89 2.96 73.06
CA MET A 73 112.94 2.53 71.66
C MET A 73 111.82 1.54 71.31
N LYS A 74 111.45 0.63 72.24
CA LYS A 74 110.28 -0.24 72.09
C LYS A 74 108.98 0.55 72.05
N ALA A 75 108.79 1.52 72.94
CA ALA A 75 107.60 2.36 72.96
C ALA A 75 107.47 3.17 71.66
N GLU A 76 108.56 3.77 71.18
CA GLU A 76 108.59 4.47 69.89
C GLU A 76 108.24 3.53 68.72
N LEU A 77 108.83 2.32 68.67
CA LEU A 77 108.48 1.33 67.65
C LEU A 77 107.01 0.88 67.73
N TRP A 78 106.45 0.72 68.93
CA TRP A 78 105.04 0.41 69.11
C TRP A 78 104.14 1.54 68.61
N THR A 79 104.45 2.79 68.94
CA THR A 79 103.67 3.94 68.44
C THR A 79 103.74 4.08 66.92
N GLN A 80 104.90 3.80 66.30
CA GLN A 80 105.04 3.79 64.84
C GLN A 80 104.26 2.64 64.19
N ALA A 81 104.27 1.46 64.81
CA ALA A 81 103.49 0.32 64.35
C ALA A 81 101.99 0.60 64.46
N GLU A 82 101.52 1.16 65.58
CA GLU A 82 100.12 1.56 65.78
C GLU A 82 99.69 2.59 64.74
N MET A 83 100.43 3.70 64.57
CA MET A 83 100.12 4.69 63.53
C MET A 83 100.09 4.08 62.12
N HIS A 84 101.05 3.21 61.78
CA HIS A 84 101.04 2.56 60.47
C HIS A 84 99.86 1.61 60.30
N THR A 85 99.46 0.88 61.35
CA THR A 85 98.26 0.02 61.31
C THR A 85 96.97 0.85 61.19
N GLU A 86 96.86 1.96 61.92
CA GLU A 86 95.74 2.89 61.83
C GLU A 86 95.64 3.50 60.42
N ASP A 87 96.75 3.99 59.86
CA ASP A 87 96.81 4.53 58.50
C ASP A 87 96.39 3.49 57.45
N MET A 88 96.84 2.24 57.60
CA MET A 88 96.49 1.15 56.66
C MET A 88 95.03 0.74 56.80
N VAL A 89 94.48 0.71 58.03
CA VAL A 89 93.06 0.45 58.27
C VAL A 89 92.21 1.60 57.72
N GLU A 90 92.61 2.85 57.93
CA GLU A 90 91.89 4.01 57.41
C GLU A 90 91.90 4.03 55.88
N LYS A 91 93.03 3.70 55.25
CA LYS A 91 93.12 3.53 53.78
C LYS A 91 92.19 2.41 53.30
N ALA A 92 92.23 1.24 53.93
CA ALA A 92 91.36 0.11 53.58
C ALA A 92 89.87 0.46 53.74
N LEU A 93 89.49 1.20 54.78
CA LEU A 93 88.13 1.68 54.98
C LEU A 93 87.71 2.70 53.92
N LYS A 94 88.57 3.64 53.57
CA LYS A 94 88.32 4.63 52.50
C LYS A 94 88.16 3.94 51.14
N GLU A 95 89.02 2.97 50.82
CA GLU A 95 88.93 2.18 49.59
C GLU A 95 87.67 1.30 49.56
N ALA A 96 87.34 0.62 50.66
CA ALA A 96 86.12 -0.17 50.77
C ALA A 96 84.86 0.69 50.60
N ALA A 97 84.83 1.88 51.22
CA ALA A 97 83.74 2.83 51.07
C ALA A 97 83.63 3.37 49.63
N ALA A 98 84.76 3.70 49.00
CA ALA A 98 84.79 4.15 47.59
C ALA A 98 84.29 3.06 46.63
N ASN A 99 84.76 1.82 46.80
CA ASN A 99 84.32 0.67 46.01
C ASN A 99 82.83 0.37 46.22
N HIS A 100 82.35 0.40 47.47
CA HIS A 100 80.94 0.23 47.77
C HIS A 100 80.09 1.34 47.13
N ASN A 101 80.50 2.59 47.25
CA ASN A 101 79.80 3.73 46.64
C ASN A 101 79.76 3.62 45.11
N ALA A 102 80.86 3.24 44.47
CA ALA A 102 80.92 3.01 43.03
C ALA A 102 79.97 1.89 42.60
N PHE A 103 79.96 0.76 43.33
CA PHE A 103 79.05 -0.35 43.08
C PHE A 103 77.57 0.05 43.26
N VAL A 104 77.25 0.80 44.31
CA VAL A 104 75.89 1.30 44.55
C VAL A 104 75.45 2.27 43.45
N GLN A 105 76.35 3.12 42.95
CA GLN A 105 76.05 4.01 41.83
C GLN A 105 75.80 3.25 40.52
N ASP A 106 76.64 2.27 40.19
CA ASP A 106 76.46 1.40 39.02
C ASP A 106 75.12 0.64 39.09
N LEU A 107 74.80 0.04 40.26
CA LEU A 107 73.50 -0.60 40.48
C LEU A 107 72.32 0.35 40.31
N LYS A 108 72.41 1.59 40.83
CA LYS A 108 71.38 2.60 40.65
C LYS A 108 71.20 2.95 39.17
N GLN A 109 72.29 3.04 38.41
CA GLN A 109 72.23 3.33 36.98
C GLN A 109 71.59 2.18 36.20
N LYS A 110 71.98 0.93 36.47
CA LYS A 110 71.41 -0.28 35.84
C LYS A 110 69.92 -0.42 36.14
N HIS A 111 69.53 -0.37 37.41
CA HIS A 111 68.11 -0.39 37.78
C HIS A 111 67.34 0.79 37.17
N GLY A 112 67.95 1.98 37.10
CA GLY A 112 67.34 3.13 36.44
C GLY A 112 67.13 2.93 34.93
N GLN A 113 68.03 2.20 34.25
CA GLN A 113 67.86 1.82 32.84
C GLN A 113 66.76 0.77 32.68
N GLU A 114 66.80 -0.32 33.45
CA GLU A 114 65.79 -1.38 33.43
C GLU A 114 64.37 -0.84 33.73
N LEU A 115 64.23 0.04 34.72
CA LEU A 115 62.96 0.71 35.02
C LEU A 115 62.47 1.55 33.84
N ARG A 116 63.36 2.30 33.17
CA ARG A 116 62.98 3.09 31.99
C ARG A 116 62.54 2.19 30.82
N GLU A 117 63.20 1.06 30.62
CA GLU A 117 62.85 0.10 29.58
C GLU A 117 61.53 -0.61 29.88
N ALA A 118 61.34 -1.08 31.12
CA ALA A 118 60.09 -1.68 31.58
C ALA A 118 58.92 -0.69 31.46
N VAL A 119 59.11 0.57 31.86
CA VAL A 119 58.09 1.62 31.68
C VAL A 119 57.80 1.88 30.21
N ARG A 120 58.81 1.88 29.33
CA ARG A 120 58.59 2.06 27.88
C ARG A 120 57.80 0.89 27.30
N LYS A 121 58.15 -0.34 27.67
CA LYS A 121 57.47 -1.56 27.22
C LYS A 121 56.02 -1.60 27.71
N ALA A 122 55.80 -1.35 28.99
CA ALA A 122 54.46 -1.28 29.56
C ALA A 122 53.60 -0.16 28.92
N LYS A 123 54.19 1.00 28.61
CA LYS A 123 53.48 2.07 27.87
C LYS A 123 53.12 1.65 26.45
N ALA A 124 54.00 0.95 25.75
CA ALA A 124 53.73 0.45 24.40
C ALA A 124 52.61 -0.61 24.41
N GLU A 125 52.70 -1.59 25.32
CA GLU A 125 51.66 -2.61 25.50
C GLU A 125 50.31 -1.99 25.88
N MET A 126 50.31 -0.98 26.75
CA MET A 126 49.09 -0.26 27.12
C MET A 126 48.51 0.51 25.93
N GLN A 127 49.35 1.16 25.11
CA GLN A 127 48.89 1.85 23.90
C GLN A 127 48.30 0.89 22.86
N GLU A 128 48.93 -0.27 22.67
CA GLU A 128 48.44 -1.32 21.78
C GLU A 128 47.09 -1.88 22.27
N ALA A 129 46.98 -2.21 23.57
CA ALA A 129 45.73 -2.68 24.16
C ALA A 129 44.59 -1.66 24.02
N MET A 130 44.88 -0.38 24.28
CA MET A 130 43.91 0.71 24.09
C MET A 130 43.49 0.87 22.63
N ALA A 131 44.42 0.74 21.68
CA ALA A 131 44.11 0.83 20.26
C ALA A 131 43.22 -0.35 19.80
N ASP A 132 43.46 -1.55 20.31
CA ASP A 132 42.64 -2.72 19.99
C ASP A 132 41.26 -2.66 20.62
N GLU A 133 41.12 -2.14 21.84
CA GLU A 133 39.81 -1.89 22.46
C GLU A 133 39.02 -0.86 21.65
N GLN A 134 39.65 0.25 21.24
CA GLN A 134 39.03 1.24 20.37
C GLN A 134 38.56 0.65 19.03
N LYS A 135 39.37 -0.20 18.39
CA LYS A 135 38.95 -0.89 17.15
C LYS A 135 37.71 -1.74 17.38
N ARG A 136 37.68 -2.53 18.46
CA ARG A 136 36.52 -3.38 18.80
C ARG A 136 35.27 -2.54 19.05
N GLU A 137 35.39 -1.41 19.74
CA GLU A 137 34.27 -0.49 19.98
C GLU A 137 33.74 0.12 18.68
N VAL A 138 34.64 0.55 17.78
CA VAL A 138 34.29 1.11 16.47
C VAL A 138 33.59 0.05 15.61
N GLU A 139 34.16 -1.15 15.49
CA GLU A 139 33.55 -2.26 14.73
C GLU A 139 32.17 -2.62 15.29
N ALA A 140 32.02 -2.70 16.61
CA ALA A 140 30.73 -2.97 17.24
C ALA A 140 29.72 -1.83 17.00
N ALA A 141 30.17 -0.57 17.00
CA ALA A 141 29.33 0.58 16.67
C ALA A 141 28.89 0.57 15.19
N GLU A 142 29.80 0.26 14.27
CA GLU A 142 29.52 0.12 12.85
C GLU A 142 28.52 -1.01 12.58
N GLN A 143 28.69 -2.18 13.20
CA GLN A 143 27.74 -3.29 13.08
C GLN A 143 26.33 -2.91 13.58
N ARG A 144 26.24 -2.23 14.73
CA ARG A 144 24.97 -1.72 15.24
C ARG A 144 24.33 -0.72 14.28
N MET A 145 25.14 0.16 13.68
CA MET A 145 24.67 1.14 12.71
C MET A 145 24.21 0.47 11.40
N LEU A 146 24.97 -0.48 10.87
CA LEU A 146 24.61 -1.27 9.70
C LEU A 146 23.29 -2.01 9.90
N HIS A 147 23.10 -2.66 11.06
CA HIS A 147 21.84 -3.33 11.36
C HIS A 147 20.65 -2.35 11.40
N ARG A 148 20.82 -1.17 12.01
CA ARG A 148 19.79 -0.12 12.00
C ARG A 148 19.47 0.37 10.60
N LEU A 149 20.49 0.61 9.78
CA LEU A 149 20.32 1.03 8.39
C LEU A 149 19.59 -0.02 7.56
N GLN A 150 19.98 -1.29 7.68
CA GLN A 150 19.29 -2.40 7.00
C GLN A 150 17.81 -2.48 7.41
N ARG A 151 17.53 -2.34 8.71
CA ARG A 151 16.16 -2.35 9.22
C ARG A 151 15.34 -1.16 8.67
N ALA A 152 15.89 0.04 8.69
CA ALA A 152 15.24 1.22 8.13
C ALA A 152 15.00 1.11 6.62
N LEU A 153 15.93 0.49 5.87
CA LEU A 153 15.75 0.21 4.45
C LEU A 153 14.61 -0.78 4.19
N LEU A 154 14.48 -1.83 5.01
CA LEU A 154 13.38 -2.79 4.91
C LEU A 154 12.04 -2.15 5.25
N GLU A 155 11.98 -1.32 6.30
CA GLU A 155 10.79 -0.56 6.68
C GLU A 155 10.38 0.41 5.55
N CYS A 156 11.33 1.18 5.01
CA CYS A 156 11.08 2.07 3.88
C CYS A 156 10.62 1.32 2.61
N ALA A 157 11.21 0.16 2.32
CA ALA A 157 10.77 -0.68 1.21
C ALA A 157 9.34 -1.19 1.42
N HIS A 158 9.00 -1.56 2.67
CA HIS A 158 7.65 -1.99 3.03
C HIS A 158 6.63 -0.86 2.88
N ASP A 159 6.93 0.32 3.44
CA ASP A 159 6.06 1.51 3.35
C ASP A 159 5.85 1.93 1.89
N LYS A 160 6.91 1.89 1.07
CA LYS A 160 6.81 2.14 -0.37
C LYS A 160 5.88 1.14 -1.06
N MET A 161 5.97 -0.15 -0.74
CA MET A 161 5.07 -1.17 -1.30
C MET A 161 3.63 -0.93 -0.88
N GLN A 162 3.38 -0.59 0.39
CA GLN A 162 2.05 -0.26 0.89
C GLN A 162 1.48 0.98 0.18
N ALA A 163 2.25 2.07 0.10
CA ALA A 163 1.83 3.30 -0.57
C ALA A 163 1.52 3.07 -2.06
N VAL A 164 2.34 2.28 -2.77
CA VAL A 164 2.06 1.91 -4.17
C VAL A 164 0.82 1.03 -4.28
N ALA A 165 0.61 0.09 -3.36
CA ALA A 165 -0.58 -0.77 -3.37
C ALA A 165 -1.87 0.04 -3.11
N GLU A 166 -1.83 1.00 -2.20
CA GLU A 166 -2.95 1.91 -1.91
C GLU A 166 -3.23 2.84 -3.09
N ALA A 167 -2.20 3.45 -3.69
CA ALA A 167 -2.35 4.27 -4.89
C ALA A 167 -2.97 3.47 -6.04
N ARG A 168 -2.49 2.24 -6.30
CA ARG A 168 -3.07 1.35 -7.32
C ARG A 168 -4.51 0.95 -7.01
N ARG A 169 -4.87 0.77 -5.73
CA ARG A 169 -6.25 0.48 -5.33
C ARG A 169 -7.15 1.67 -5.66
N GLN A 170 -6.74 2.88 -5.28
CA GLN A 170 -7.46 4.12 -5.57
C GLN A 170 -7.60 4.36 -7.08
N GLU A 171 -6.53 4.15 -7.86
CA GLU A 171 -6.57 4.24 -9.33
C GLU A 171 -7.59 3.27 -9.93
N ARG A 172 -7.61 2.02 -9.46
CA ARG A 172 -8.59 1.02 -9.92
C ARG A 172 -10.01 1.44 -9.55
N GLU A 173 -10.25 1.87 -8.31
CA GLU A 173 -11.57 2.33 -7.86
C GLU A 173 -12.05 3.53 -8.67
N ALA A 174 -11.18 4.49 -8.96
CA ALA A 174 -11.46 5.63 -9.82
C ALA A 174 -11.78 5.18 -11.25
N ALA A 175 -10.96 4.31 -11.85
CA ALA A 175 -11.19 3.78 -13.19
C ALA A 175 -12.52 2.99 -13.28
N TRP A 176 -12.85 2.20 -12.26
CA TRP A 176 -14.13 1.50 -12.16
C TRP A 176 -15.31 2.48 -12.06
N SER A 177 -15.19 3.52 -11.24
CA SER A 177 -16.21 4.56 -11.09
C SER A 177 -16.44 5.33 -12.40
N GLU A 178 -15.36 5.74 -13.08
CA GLU A 178 -15.43 6.43 -14.38
C GLU A 178 -16.03 5.53 -15.46
N THR A 179 -15.62 4.26 -15.52
CA THR A 179 -16.19 3.29 -16.47
C THR A 179 -17.69 3.08 -16.21
N ALA A 180 -18.08 2.93 -14.94
CA ALA A 180 -19.50 2.80 -14.57
C ALA A 180 -20.29 4.07 -14.92
N GLN A 181 -19.71 5.26 -14.72
CA GLN A 181 -20.33 6.52 -15.10
C GLN A 181 -20.49 6.64 -16.63
N GLN A 182 -19.47 6.25 -17.40
CA GLN A 182 -19.54 6.20 -18.86
C GLN A 182 -20.59 5.21 -19.33
N GLN A 183 -20.64 4.00 -18.77
CA GLN A 183 -21.67 3.01 -19.10
C GLN A 183 -23.08 3.53 -18.82
N ARG A 184 -23.30 4.22 -17.69
CA ARG A 184 -24.59 4.88 -17.40
C ARG A 184 -24.92 5.92 -18.45
N LYS A 185 -24.00 6.85 -18.75
CA LYS A 185 -24.18 7.87 -19.79
C LYS A 185 -24.49 7.27 -21.16
N HIS A 186 -23.82 6.18 -21.54
CA HIS A 186 -24.09 5.48 -22.79
C HIS A 186 -25.46 4.78 -22.77
N SER A 187 -25.82 4.13 -21.68
CA SER A 187 -27.14 3.52 -21.52
C SER A 187 -28.26 4.56 -21.61
N ASP A 188 -28.09 5.72 -20.98
CA ASP A 188 -29.09 6.79 -21.02
C ASP A 188 -29.21 7.39 -22.43
N LYS A 189 -28.08 7.63 -23.13
CA LYS A 189 -28.11 8.03 -24.54
C LYS A 189 -28.79 7.01 -25.45
N LEU A 190 -28.60 5.71 -25.20
CA LEU A 190 -29.27 4.65 -25.96
C LEU A 190 -30.77 4.65 -25.69
N LYS A 191 -31.21 4.88 -24.45
CA LYS A 191 -32.64 5.01 -24.12
C LYS A 191 -33.25 6.24 -24.78
N GLU A 192 -32.60 7.40 -24.72
CA GLU A 192 -33.04 8.63 -25.37
C GLU A 192 -33.15 8.45 -26.89
N ALA A 193 -32.14 7.84 -27.53
CA ALA A 193 -32.18 7.52 -28.95
C ALA A 193 -33.31 6.52 -29.29
N GLY A 194 -33.56 5.55 -28.40
CA GLY A 194 -34.67 4.60 -28.53
C GLY A 194 -36.03 5.29 -28.50
N ILE A 195 -36.26 6.18 -27.53
CA ILE A 195 -37.50 6.96 -27.40
C ILE A 195 -37.70 7.84 -28.65
N LEU A 196 -36.67 8.55 -29.10
CA LEU A 196 -36.75 9.39 -30.30
C LEU A 196 -37.05 8.56 -31.56
N ALA A 197 -36.42 7.39 -31.71
CA ALA A 197 -36.70 6.50 -32.83
C ALA A 197 -38.15 6.01 -32.78
N GLU A 198 -38.64 5.59 -31.61
CA GLU A 198 -40.02 5.14 -31.41
C GLU A 198 -41.03 6.26 -31.73
N GLU A 199 -40.79 7.49 -31.26
CA GLU A 199 -41.63 8.65 -31.60
C GLU A 199 -41.69 8.90 -33.12
N VAL A 200 -40.55 8.79 -33.81
CA VAL A 200 -40.49 8.94 -35.27
C VAL A 200 -41.24 7.79 -35.96
N TYR A 201 -41.07 6.55 -35.49
CA TYR A 201 -41.81 5.40 -36.03
C TYR A 201 -43.32 5.56 -35.84
N LEU A 202 -43.77 5.99 -34.66
CA LEU A 202 -45.18 6.24 -34.39
C LEU A 202 -45.76 7.34 -35.29
N LYS A 203 -45.05 8.47 -35.43
CA LYS A 203 -45.45 9.55 -36.35
C LYS A 203 -45.53 9.07 -37.80
N ASN A 204 -44.57 8.26 -38.25
CA ASN A 204 -44.59 7.70 -39.60
C ASN A 204 -45.76 6.73 -39.80
N ILE A 205 -46.08 5.89 -38.81
CA ILE A 205 -47.25 4.99 -38.86
C ILE A 205 -48.55 5.78 -38.90
N GLU A 206 -48.68 6.84 -38.09
CA GLU A 206 -49.86 7.71 -38.09
C GLU A 206 -50.02 8.40 -39.44
N GLN A 207 -48.95 8.97 -40.00
CA GLN A 207 -48.96 9.56 -41.33
C GLN A 207 -49.42 8.55 -42.38
N LEU A 208 -48.80 7.36 -42.41
CA LEU A 208 -49.16 6.29 -43.33
C LEU A 208 -50.62 5.84 -43.17
N LYS A 209 -51.13 5.78 -41.94
CA LYS A 209 -52.54 5.49 -41.67
C LYS A 209 -53.45 6.57 -42.26
N THR A 210 -53.11 7.85 -42.10
CA THR A 210 -53.89 8.95 -42.68
C THR A 210 -53.86 8.94 -44.21
N GLU A 211 -52.71 8.63 -44.81
CA GLU A 211 -52.56 8.51 -46.26
C GLU A 211 -53.39 7.35 -46.81
N LYS A 212 -53.31 6.16 -46.19
CA LYS A 212 -54.09 4.99 -46.60
C LYS A 212 -55.59 5.21 -46.43
N ASN A 213 -56.02 5.91 -45.39
CA ASN A 213 -57.43 6.31 -45.24
C ASN A 213 -57.88 7.27 -46.35
N LYS A 214 -57.03 8.23 -46.74
CA LYS A 214 -57.33 9.12 -47.88
C LYS A 214 -57.43 8.35 -49.19
N GLU A 215 -56.49 7.45 -49.47
CA GLU A 215 -56.51 6.58 -50.65
C GLU A 215 -57.79 5.71 -50.68
N MET A 216 -58.15 5.11 -49.54
CA MET A 216 -59.38 4.32 -49.40
C MET A 216 -60.62 5.17 -49.68
N ASN A 217 -60.72 6.36 -49.09
CA ASN A 217 -61.86 7.26 -49.31
C ASN A 217 -61.98 7.68 -50.78
N ILE A 218 -60.85 7.98 -51.44
CA ILE A 218 -60.83 8.27 -52.88
C ILE A 218 -61.32 7.07 -53.69
N ALA A 219 -60.88 5.86 -53.36
CA ALA A 219 -61.32 4.65 -54.05
C ALA A 219 -62.83 4.39 -53.85
N LEU A 220 -63.34 4.58 -52.62
CA LEU A 220 -64.77 4.48 -52.31
C LEU A 220 -65.59 5.52 -53.08
N ASP A 221 -65.14 6.77 -53.12
CA ASP A 221 -65.78 7.84 -53.89
C ASP A 221 -65.85 7.49 -55.39
N ILE A 222 -64.77 6.96 -55.96
CA ILE A 222 -64.73 6.55 -57.38
C ILE A 222 -65.74 5.43 -57.62
N ILE A 223 -65.78 4.40 -56.75
CA ILE A 223 -66.73 3.29 -56.87
C ILE A 223 -68.16 3.80 -56.74
N GLN A 224 -68.45 4.67 -55.76
CA GLN A 224 -69.77 5.24 -55.55
C GLN A 224 -70.24 6.05 -56.76
N ARG A 225 -69.39 6.93 -57.30
CA ARG A 225 -69.71 7.70 -58.52
C ARG A 225 -69.92 6.81 -59.74
N LYS A 226 -69.11 5.75 -59.88
CA LYS A 226 -69.26 4.78 -60.98
C LYS A 226 -70.60 4.06 -60.88
N ASN A 227 -70.96 3.57 -59.69
CA ASN A 227 -72.26 2.94 -59.45
C ASN A 227 -73.42 3.91 -59.73
N GLN A 228 -73.34 5.16 -59.25
CA GLN A 228 -74.34 6.19 -59.56
C GLN A 228 -74.48 6.41 -61.07
N CYS A 229 -73.36 6.56 -61.79
CA CYS A 229 -73.37 6.72 -63.24
C CYS A 229 -73.96 5.49 -63.97
N GLU A 230 -73.65 4.27 -63.51
CA GLU A 230 -74.23 3.05 -64.05
C GLU A 230 -75.74 2.97 -63.79
N THR A 231 -76.20 3.32 -62.59
CA THR A 231 -77.64 3.39 -62.28
C THR A 231 -78.36 4.47 -63.08
N GLU A 232 -77.74 5.64 -63.30
CA GLU A 232 -78.30 6.70 -64.16
C GLU A 232 -78.35 6.30 -65.63
N LYS A 233 -77.37 5.52 -66.11
CA LYS A 233 -77.39 4.96 -67.47
C LYS A 233 -78.53 3.96 -67.62
N GLN A 234 -78.67 3.03 -66.67
CA GLN A 234 -79.77 2.06 -66.65
C GLN A 234 -81.13 2.75 -66.57
N LEU A 235 -81.26 3.81 -65.76
CA LEU A 235 -82.48 4.60 -65.68
C LEU A 235 -82.80 5.27 -67.02
N ARG A 236 -81.83 5.94 -67.65
CA ARG A 236 -82.02 6.57 -68.97
C ARG A 236 -82.37 5.56 -70.06
N GLU A 237 -81.75 4.38 -70.05
CA GLU A 237 -82.07 3.30 -70.97
C GLU A 237 -83.52 2.83 -70.76
N ALA A 238 -83.94 2.60 -69.50
CA ALA A 238 -85.32 2.21 -69.17
C ALA A 238 -86.34 3.31 -69.55
N GLU A 239 -86.05 4.59 -69.28
CA GLU A 239 -86.89 5.72 -69.69
C GLU A 239 -87.04 5.79 -71.20
N SER A 240 -85.96 5.57 -71.97
CA SER A 240 -86.02 5.57 -73.43
C SER A 240 -86.86 4.42 -73.99
N LEU A 241 -86.77 3.23 -73.37
CA LEU A 241 -87.60 2.08 -73.74
C LEU A 241 -89.07 2.35 -73.44
N HIS A 242 -89.38 2.85 -72.23
CA HIS A 242 -90.75 3.22 -71.87
C HIS A 242 -91.31 4.33 -72.75
N HIS A 243 -90.51 5.33 -73.12
CA HIS A 243 -90.95 6.38 -74.05
C HIS A 243 -91.29 5.80 -75.42
N HIS A 244 -90.47 4.87 -75.94
CA HIS A 244 -90.74 4.19 -77.21
C HIS A 244 -91.99 3.30 -77.14
N GLU A 245 -92.21 2.60 -76.02
CA GLU A 245 -93.43 1.82 -75.78
C GLU A 245 -94.67 2.72 -75.73
N LEU A 246 -94.59 3.86 -75.03
CA LEU A 246 -95.66 4.85 -74.98
C LEU A 246 -95.97 5.43 -76.36
N GLU A 247 -94.96 5.77 -77.15
CA GLU A 247 -95.13 6.25 -78.53
C GLU A 247 -95.85 5.20 -79.39
N LYS A 248 -95.47 3.92 -79.28
CA LYS A 248 -96.15 2.83 -79.98
C LYS A 248 -97.62 2.71 -79.56
N VAL A 249 -97.91 2.81 -78.25
CA VAL A 249 -99.28 2.77 -77.73
C VAL A 249 -100.07 3.98 -78.25
N MET A 250 -99.49 5.19 -78.24
CA MET A 250 -100.12 6.38 -78.81
C MET A 250 -100.46 6.20 -80.29
N MET A 251 -99.54 5.65 -81.10
CA MET A 251 -99.84 5.35 -82.51
C MET A 251 -101.00 4.35 -82.67
N THR A 252 -101.09 3.34 -81.79
CA THR A 252 -102.24 2.40 -81.83
C THR A 252 -103.53 3.04 -81.37
N LEU A 253 -103.47 3.97 -80.41
CA LEU A 253 -104.63 4.74 -79.95
C LEU A 253 -105.14 5.66 -81.05
N ASP A 254 -104.27 6.44 -81.69
CA ASP A 254 -104.62 7.32 -82.81
C ASP A 254 -105.27 6.52 -83.96
N ALA A 255 -104.71 5.35 -84.29
CA ALA A 255 -105.28 4.46 -85.30
C ALA A 255 -106.67 3.93 -84.91
N ALA A 256 -106.88 3.59 -83.62
CA ALA A 256 -108.18 3.18 -83.11
C ALA A 256 -109.18 4.35 -83.08
N GLU A 257 -108.76 5.55 -82.70
CA GLU A 257 -109.58 6.76 -82.75
C GLU A 257 -110.03 7.08 -84.17
N ASP A 258 -109.13 6.97 -85.15
CA ASP A 258 -109.47 7.17 -86.55
C ASP A 258 -110.45 6.09 -87.04
N GLN A 259 -110.28 4.83 -86.63
CA GLN A 259 -111.29 3.79 -86.89
C GLN A 259 -112.64 4.16 -86.30
N VAL A 260 -112.69 4.62 -85.04
CA VAL A 260 -113.93 5.09 -84.39
C VAL A 260 -114.55 6.25 -85.17
N LYS A 261 -113.77 7.26 -85.59
CA LYS A 261 -114.26 8.36 -86.44
C LYS A 261 -114.86 7.85 -87.74
N THR A 262 -114.22 6.89 -88.41
CA THR A 262 -114.78 6.29 -89.64
C THR A 262 -116.08 5.52 -89.39
N LEU A 263 -116.19 4.82 -88.26
CA LEU A 263 -117.41 4.11 -87.87
C LEU A 263 -118.55 5.09 -87.57
N ILE A 264 -118.26 6.19 -86.86
CA ILE A 264 -119.23 7.27 -86.61
C ILE A 264 -119.73 7.84 -87.93
N GLN A 265 -118.84 8.19 -88.87
CA GLN A 265 -119.25 8.69 -90.19
C GLN A 265 -120.10 7.69 -90.98
N LYS A 266 -119.82 6.38 -90.89
CA LYS A 266 -120.65 5.34 -91.51
C LYS A 266 -122.02 5.26 -90.85
N LEU A 267 -122.06 5.35 -89.52
CA LEU A 267 -123.30 5.35 -88.74
C LEU A 267 -124.17 6.55 -89.13
N ASP A 268 -123.60 7.75 -89.21
CA ASP A 268 -124.31 8.96 -89.62
C ASP A 268 -124.94 8.82 -91.01
N ARG A 269 -124.20 8.24 -91.97
CA ARG A 269 -124.75 7.94 -93.31
C ARG A 269 -125.88 6.92 -93.26
N MET A 270 -125.74 5.86 -92.46
CA MET A 270 -126.80 4.86 -92.27
C MET A 270 -128.03 5.46 -91.60
N THR A 271 -127.86 6.35 -90.62
CA THR A 271 -128.94 7.07 -89.95
C THR A 271 -129.65 8.02 -90.91
N ALA A 272 -128.91 8.82 -91.69
CA ALA A 272 -129.49 9.68 -92.71
C ALA A 272 -130.25 8.88 -93.79
N TRP A 273 -129.72 7.72 -94.20
CA TRP A 273 -130.40 6.84 -95.15
C TRP A 273 -131.67 6.23 -94.55
N LYS A 274 -131.61 5.80 -93.29
CA LYS A 274 -132.77 5.33 -92.53
C LYS A 274 -133.85 6.43 -92.43
N ASP A 275 -133.46 7.65 -92.10
CA ASP A 275 -134.40 8.79 -91.99
C ASP A 275 -135.01 9.14 -93.34
N SER A 276 -134.21 9.15 -94.42
CA SER A 276 -134.71 9.33 -95.80
C SER A 276 -135.73 8.26 -96.17
N LEU A 277 -135.43 6.97 -95.91
CA LEU A 277 -136.37 5.88 -96.14
C LEU A 277 -137.64 6.02 -95.29
N GLU A 278 -137.52 6.45 -94.05
CA GLU A 278 -138.69 6.68 -93.19
C GLU A 278 -139.56 7.83 -93.74
N THR A 279 -138.95 8.91 -94.28
CA THR A 279 -139.70 9.98 -94.94
C THR A 279 -140.40 9.50 -96.22
N GLU A 280 -139.79 8.64 -97.03
CA GLU A 280 -140.41 8.05 -98.23
C GLU A 280 -141.56 7.12 -97.86
N ILE A 281 -141.39 6.27 -96.83
CA ILE A 281 -142.44 5.41 -96.29
C ILE A 281 -143.61 6.25 -95.77
N GLN A 282 -143.34 7.37 -95.08
CA GLN A 282 -144.37 8.28 -94.61
C GLN A 282 -145.09 8.98 -95.79
N ALA A 283 -144.36 9.38 -96.83
CA ALA A 283 -144.94 10.00 -98.02
C ALA A 283 -145.82 9.01 -98.81
N THR A 284 -145.37 7.76 -98.98
CA THR A 284 -146.17 6.70 -99.61
C THR A 284 -147.39 6.35 -98.78
N ARG A 285 -147.28 6.27 -97.45
CA ARG A 285 -148.42 6.12 -96.53
C ARG A 285 -149.45 7.24 -96.72
N GLN A 286 -149.01 8.50 -96.78
CA GLN A 286 -149.91 9.64 -97.06
C GLN A 286 -150.55 9.56 -98.45
N ALA A 287 -149.82 9.08 -99.47
CA ALA A 287 -150.36 8.88 -100.81
C ALA A 287 -151.43 7.78 -100.85
N PHE A 288 -151.19 6.65 -100.17
CA PHE A 288 -152.20 5.60 -100.01
C PHE A 288 -153.42 6.12 -99.26
N GLN A 289 -153.24 6.89 -98.19
CA GLN A 289 -154.37 7.48 -97.46
C GLN A 289 -155.19 8.40 -98.38
N LYS A 290 -154.54 9.30 -99.14
CA LYS A 290 -155.21 10.16 -100.13
C LYS A 290 -155.96 9.36 -101.19
N TYR A 291 -155.39 8.26 -101.69
CA TYR A 291 -156.04 7.39 -102.66
C TYR A 291 -157.26 6.69 -102.06
N ILE A 292 -157.15 6.14 -100.84
CA ILE A 292 -158.25 5.50 -100.13
C ILE A 292 -159.38 6.50 -99.88
N ASP A 293 -159.05 7.69 -99.39
CA ASP A 293 -160.04 8.75 -99.10
C ASP A 293 -160.76 9.21 -100.38
N ALA A 294 -160.04 9.31 -101.51
CA ALA A 294 -160.62 9.69 -102.80
C ALA A 294 -161.51 8.60 -103.42
N THR A 295 -161.15 7.32 -103.25
CA THR A 295 -161.86 6.19 -103.88
C THR A 295 -163.01 5.69 -103.03
N PHE A 296 -162.90 5.82 -101.70
CA PHE A 296 -163.83 5.27 -100.72
C PHE A 296 -164.13 6.30 -99.61
N PRO A 297 -164.92 7.35 -99.91
CA PRO A 297 -165.22 8.43 -98.96
C PRO A 297 -166.02 8.00 -97.72
N ASN A 298 -166.52 6.75 -97.68
CA ASN A 298 -167.26 6.19 -96.55
C ASN A 298 -166.37 5.42 -95.55
N LEU A 299 -165.06 5.32 -95.78
CA LEU A 299 -164.12 4.68 -94.84
C LEU A 299 -163.57 5.70 -93.83
N SER A 300 -163.32 5.25 -92.59
CA SER A 300 -162.72 6.07 -91.55
C SER A 300 -161.26 6.43 -91.89
N PRO A 301 -160.77 7.64 -91.54
CA PRO A 301 -159.37 8.04 -91.77
C PRO A 301 -158.38 7.09 -91.09
N GLY A 302 -157.21 6.85 -91.70
CA GLY A 302 -156.12 6.03 -91.14
C GLY A 302 -156.04 4.59 -91.65
N GLN A 303 -156.80 4.22 -92.69
CA GLN A 303 -156.73 2.89 -93.31
C GLN A 303 -155.34 2.58 -93.91
N ALA A 304 -154.56 3.59 -94.30
CA ALA A 304 -153.20 3.41 -94.81
C ALA A 304 -152.23 2.84 -93.76
N ASP A 305 -152.50 3.04 -92.46
CA ASP A 305 -151.66 2.54 -91.36
C ASP A 305 -151.76 1.01 -91.18
N PHE A 306 -152.86 0.41 -91.64
CA PHE A 306 -153.03 -1.05 -91.65
C PHE A 306 -152.20 -1.72 -92.77
N ILE A 307 -152.06 -1.03 -93.91
CA ILE A 307 -151.29 -1.53 -95.07
C ILE A 307 -149.78 -1.27 -94.88
N LEU A 308 -149.42 -0.12 -94.30
CA LEU A 308 -148.05 0.25 -93.94
C LEU A 308 -147.97 0.61 -92.45
N PRO A 309 -147.70 -0.36 -91.55
CA PRO A 309 -147.55 -0.12 -90.12
C PRO A 309 -146.38 0.81 -89.79
N LEU A 310 -146.53 1.64 -88.76
CA LEU A 310 -145.44 2.45 -88.21
C LEU A 310 -144.34 1.54 -87.67
N ARG A 311 -143.08 1.84 -88.00
CA ARG A 311 -141.95 1.15 -87.35
C ARG A 311 -141.86 1.64 -85.90
N THR A 312 -141.62 0.72 -84.98
CA THR A 312 -141.31 1.04 -83.59
C THR A 312 -140.01 1.84 -83.54
N THR A 313 -140.08 3.10 -83.12
CA THR A 313 -138.88 3.86 -82.76
C THR A 313 -138.22 3.12 -81.60
N LEU A 314 -137.01 2.60 -81.82
CA LEU A 314 -136.15 2.09 -80.75
C LEU A 314 -135.89 3.25 -79.77
N GLN A 315 -136.57 3.24 -78.63
CA GLN A 315 -136.09 3.96 -77.45
C GLN A 315 -134.79 3.29 -77.02
N GLU A 316 -133.71 4.05 -77.03
CA GLU A 316 -132.43 3.67 -76.45
C GLU A 316 -132.64 3.28 -74.98
N LYS A 317 -132.33 2.03 -74.64
CA LYS A 317 -132.14 1.62 -73.25
C LYS A 317 -130.73 2.04 -72.86
N ASP A 318 -130.64 3.05 -72.01
CA ASP A 318 -129.42 3.37 -71.29
C ASP A 318 -128.90 2.11 -70.56
N THR A 319 -127.65 1.76 -70.84
CA THR A 319 -126.89 0.69 -70.16
C THR A 319 -126.14 1.28 -68.95
N PRO A 320 -125.90 0.49 -67.88
CA PRO A 320 -125.51 0.97 -66.56
C PRO A 320 -124.00 1.22 -66.43
N LYS A 321 -123.62 2.19 -65.60
CA LYS A 321 -122.25 2.41 -65.13
C LYS A 321 -121.83 1.27 -64.19
N GLU A 322 -120.84 0.49 -64.59
CA GLU A 322 -120.08 -0.38 -63.69
C GLU A 322 -119.14 0.46 -62.82
N ALA A 323 -119.01 0.04 -61.57
CA ALA A 323 -118.26 0.67 -60.51
C ALA A 323 -116.77 0.35 -60.63
N GLU A 324 -115.93 1.36 -60.46
CA GLU A 324 -114.48 1.22 -60.28
C GLU A 324 -114.19 0.71 -58.86
N GLU A 325 -113.62 -0.50 -58.77
CA GLU A 325 -112.89 -0.97 -57.59
C GLU A 325 -111.59 -0.18 -57.45
N ASN A 326 -111.47 0.52 -56.33
CA ASN A 326 -110.21 1.06 -55.83
C ASN A 326 -109.40 -0.10 -55.24
N ASP A 327 -108.22 -0.36 -55.80
CA ASP A 327 -107.11 -0.95 -55.04
C ASP A 327 -106.04 0.12 -54.84
N LYS A 328 -105.89 0.50 -53.57
CA LYS A 328 -104.82 1.34 -53.03
C LYS A 328 -103.74 0.42 -52.46
N GLU A 329 -102.50 0.66 -52.85
CA GLU A 329 -101.34 0.48 -51.97
C GLU A 329 -100.76 1.86 -51.61
#